data_AF-A0A7X0D5Q1-F1
#
_entry.id   AF-A0A7X0D5Q1-F1
#
_cell.length_a   1.000
_cell.length_b   1.000
_cell.length_c   1.000
_cell.angle_alpha   90.00
_cell.angle_beta   90.00
_cell.angle_gamma   90.00
#
_symmetry.space_group_name_H-M   'P 1'
#
loop_
_entity.id
_entity.type
_entity.pdbx_description
1 polymer ?
#
loop_
_entity_poly.entity_id
_entity_poly.type
_entity_poly.pdbx_seq_one_letter_code
_entity_poly.pdbx_strand_id
1 'polypeptide(L)'
;MSRQLIGAFEKGTRTPNGDQAERLDTELATGGALLFLWEEIRDTRGEPSWWRDVLIQERRARQILEYQPCLIPGMLQTPDYARTLISARQVHRTPEQVEEIVQRRTQRLDVVKGSRPLLWFIVEQPAVELVIGDESITKHQRKRIVELWEEGTIRFQVALPVAWPPGLCPPFRVMCLPDGRSIAHVESAVGGFIESNTERVEFLRTTYNMVQAEALSPSASIQFLEERI
;
A
#
# COMPACT_ATOMS: atom_id res chain seq x y z
N MET A 1 7.92 31.10 17.27
CA MET A 1 6.52 31.26 16.80
C MET A 1 5.68 31.92 17.91
N SER A 2 4.49 32.50 17.63
CA SER A 2 3.68 33.12 18.70
C SER A 2 3.00 32.05 19.57
N ARG A 3 2.80 32.34 20.86
CA ARG A 3 2.18 31.40 21.82
C ARG A 3 0.77 30.97 21.40
N GLN A 4 0.00 31.89 20.81
CA GLN A 4 -1.33 31.59 20.26
C GLN A 4 -1.26 30.64 19.07
N LEU A 5 -0.25 30.79 18.20
CA LEU A 5 -0.08 29.92 17.04
C LEU A 5 0.34 28.50 17.47
N ILE A 6 1.27 28.38 18.41
CA ILE A 6 1.67 27.09 19.01
C ILE A 6 0.47 26.42 19.68
N GLY A 7 -0.29 27.16 20.49
CA GLY A 7 -1.49 26.62 21.13
C GLY A 7 -2.60 26.20 20.16
N ALA A 8 -2.65 26.76 18.94
CA ALA A 8 -3.56 26.30 17.89
C ALA A 8 -3.09 24.99 17.24
N PHE A 9 -1.77 24.80 17.11
CA PHE A 9 -1.17 23.55 16.62
C PHE A 9 -1.39 22.42 17.62
N GLU A 10 -1.12 22.64 18.90
CA GLU A 10 -1.31 21.65 19.97
C GLU A 10 -2.77 21.18 20.08
N LYS A 11 -3.73 22.09 19.83
CA LYS A 11 -5.17 21.78 19.85
C LYS A 11 -5.68 21.18 18.54
N GLY A 12 -4.84 21.07 17.50
CA GLY A 12 -5.24 20.59 16.18
C GLY A 12 -6.21 21.50 15.43
N THR A 13 -6.41 22.75 15.87
CA THR A 13 -7.32 23.70 15.20
C THR A 13 -6.66 24.40 14.01
N ARG A 14 -5.34 24.29 13.87
CA ARG A 14 -4.58 24.78 12.73
C ARG A 14 -3.45 23.80 12.39
N THR A 15 -3.26 23.47 11.12
CA THR A 15 -2.07 22.71 10.67
C THR A 15 -0.92 23.68 10.40
N PRO A 16 0.32 23.42 10.85
CA PRO A 16 1.49 24.18 10.44
C PRO A 16 1.71 24.08 8.91
N ASN A 17 2.54 24.95 8.34
CA ASN A 17 3.11 24.80 6.99
C ASN A 17 4.52 24.13 7.06
N GLY A 18 5.16 23.90 5.92
CA GLY A 18 6.44 23.16 5.86
C GLY A 18 7.54 23.82 6.68
N ASP A 19 7.78 25.11 6.45
CA ASP A 19 8.76 25.90 7.22
C ASP A 19 8.46 25.91 8.73
N GLN A 20 7.17 25.92 9.10
CA GLN A 20 6.77 25.85 10.52
C GLN A 20 7.03 24.46 11.11
N ALA A 21 6.79 23.38 10.36
CA ALA A 21 7.06 22.02 10.81
C ALA A 21 8.55 21.76 10.98
N GLU A 22 9.39 22.19 10.03
CA GLU A 22 10.85 22.09 10.09
C GLU A 22 11.41 22.87 11.29
N ARG A 23 10.89 24.08 11.53
CA ARG A 23 11.26 24.87 12.71
C ARG A 23 10.83 24.22 14.02
N LEU A 24 9.62 23.67 14.10
CA LEU A 24 9.17 22.94 15.30
C LEU A 24 10.04 21.72 15.56
N ASP A 25 10.42 20.98 14.51
CA ASP A 25 11.27 19.81 14.62
C ASP A 25 12.66 20.14 15.18
N THR A 26 13.24 21.23 14.65
CA THR A 26 14.54 21.75 15.09
C THR A 26 14.47 22.29 16.52
N GLU A 27 13.47 23.14 16.83
CA GLU A 27 13.34 23.79 18.15
C GLU A 27 13.04 22.78 19.27
N LEU A 28 12.35 21.68 18.97
CA LEU A 28 12.01 20.61 19.92
C LEU A 28 12.99 19.42 19.88
N ALA A 29 14.02 19.50 19.03
CA ALA A 29 15.03 18.45 18.84
C ALA A 29 14.43 17.06 18.59
N THR A 30 13.39 16.97 17.75
CA THR A 30 12.66 15.72 17.48
C THR A 30 13.29 14.83 16.42
N GLY A 31 14.41 15.24 15.83
CA GLY A 31 15.21 14.41 14.92
C GLY A 31 14.50 14.06 13.61
N GLY A 32 13.67 14.97 13.10
CA GLY A 32 12.90 14.82 11.86
C GLY A 32 11.47 14.32 12.06
N ALA A 33 11.09 13.87 13.26
CA ALA A 33 9.79 13.26 13.51
C ALA A 33 8.59 14.21 13.26
N LEU A 34 8.69 15.49 13.63
CA LEU A 34 7.60 16.46 13.44
C LEU A 34 7.50 16.92 11.99
N LEU A 35 8.64 17.07 11.30
CA LEU A 35 8.64 17.36 9.87
C LEU A 35 8.05 16.19 9.07
N PHE A 36 8.48 14.96 9.38
CA PHE A 36 7.90 13.75 8.82
C PHE A 36 6.38 13.69 9.04
N LEU A 37 5.91 13.85 10.27
CA LEU A 37 4.47 13.87 10.59
C LEU A 37 3.70 14.97 9.84
N TRP A 38 4.31 16.13 9.60
CA TRP A 38 3.68 17.18 8.83
C TRP A 38 3.52 16.80 7.35
N GLU A 39 4.55 16.22 6.75
CA GLU A 39 4.50 15.69 5.39
C GLU A 39 3.42 14.59 5.28
N GLU A 40 3.32 13.70 6.27
CA GLU A 40 2.24 12.72 6.38
C GLU A 40 0.85 13.37 6.37
N ILE A 41 0.63 14.37 7.23
CA ILE A 41 -0.68 15.02 7.34
C ILE A 41 -1.03 15.74 6.04
N ARG A 42 -0.06 16.39 5.40
CA ARG A 42 -0.24 17.07 4.12
C ARG A 42 -0.65 16.07 3.03
N ASP A 43 0.09 14.98 2.90
CA ASP A 43 -0.06 13.99 1.83
C ASP A 43 -1.34 13.14 1.99
N THR A 44 -1.90 13.08 3.20
CA THR A 44 -3.09 12.27 3.52
C THR A 44 -4.37 13.09 3.75
N ARG A 45 -4.34 14.40 3.47
CA ARG A 45 -5.53 15.27 3.58
C ARG A 45 -6.68 14.77 2.71
N GLY A 46 -7.88 14.71 3.29
CA GLY A 46 -9.10 14.25 2.61
C GLY A 46 -9.38 12.75 2.74
N GLU A 47 -8.43 11.98 3.26
CA GLU A 47 -8.61 10.55 3.49
C GLU A 47 -9.33 10.25 4.81
N PRO A 48 -10.16 9.19 4.86
CA PRO A 48 -10.70 8.68 6.12
C PRO A 48 -9.58 8.44 7.14
N SER A 49 -9.83 8.71 8.42
CA SER A 49 -8.80 8.59 9.48
C SER A 49 -8.13 7.22 9.49
N TRP A 50 -8.89 6.15 9.31
CA TRP A 50 -8.37 4.78 9.25
C TRP A 50 -7.37 4.58 8.11
N TRP A 51 -7.52 5.26 6.97
CA TRP A 51 -6.59 5.15 5.84
C TRP A 51 -5.32 5.96 6.05
N ARG A 52 -5.43 7.11 6.73
CA ARG A 52 -4.25 7.88 7.14
C ARG A 52 -3.35 7.06 8.05
N ASP A 53 -3.94 6.34 9.00
CA ASP A 53 -3.18 5.46 9.89
C ASP A 53 -2.44 4.37 9.09
N VAL A 54 -3.07 3.77 8.08
CA VAL A 54 -2.41 2.79 7.20
C VAL A 54 -1.19 3.40 6.51
N LEU A 55 -1.34 4.58 5.89
CA LEU A 55 -0.26 5.24 5.14
C LEU A 55 0.95 5.57 6.03
N ILE A 56 0.71 6.05 7.25
CA ILE A 56 1.76 6.34 8.23
C ILE A 56 2.54 5.07 8.57
N GLN A 57 1.84 3.95 8.76
CA GLN A 57 2.48 2.69 9.15
C GLN A 57 3.26 2.07 8.00
N GLU A 58 2.77 2.17 6.76
CA GLU A 58 3.48 1.69 5.57
C GLU A 58 4.82 2.40 5.37
N ARG A 59 4.85 3.72 5.50
CA ARG A 59 6.08 4.50 5.36
C ARG A 59 7.14 4.13 6.41
N ARG A 60 6.69 3.75 7.60
CA ARG A 60 7.55 3.36 8.74
C ARG A 60 7.95 1.89 8.72
N ALA A 61 7.21 1.04 8.01
CA ALA A 61 7.45 -0.40 8.02
C ALA A 61 8.84 -0.73 7.47
N ARG A 62 9.51 -1.72 8.06
CA ARG A 62 10.73 -2.33 7.50
C ARG A 62 10.41 -3.46 6.53
N GLN A 63 9.22 -4.03 6.65
CA GLN A 63 8.72 -5.09 5.77
C GLN A 63 7.22 -4.94 5.60
N ILE A 64 6.74 -5.12 4.38
CA ILE A 64 5.33 -5.20 4.03
C ILE A 64 5.11 -6.50 3.26
N LEU A 65 4.26 -7.36 3.81
CA LEU A 65 3.82 -8.62 3.22
C LEU A 65 2.36 -8.44 2.82
N GLU A 66 2.05 -8.39 1.53
CA GLU A 66 0.70 -8.13 1.05
C GLU A 66 0.17 -9.31 0.24
N TYR A 67 -1.02 -9.78 0.61
CA TYR A 67 -1.77 -10.81 -0.08
C TYR A 67 -3.00 -10.21 -0.76
N GLN A 68 -3.16 -10.49 -2.06
CA GLN A 68 -4.27 -9.99 -2.86
C GLN A 68 -4.96 -11.13 -3.64
N PRO A 69 -6.21 -11.48 -3.30
CA PRO A 69 -6.92 -12.59 -3.94
C PRO A 69 -7.59 -12.22 -5.27
N CYS A 70 -7.88 -10.93 -5.49
CA CYS A 70 -8.81 -10.52 -6.55
C CYS A 70 -8.29 -9.41 -7.48
N LEU A 71 -7.27 -8.65 -7.09
CA LEU A 71 -6.74 -7.52 -7.86
C LEU A 71 -5.23 -7.43 -7.73
N ILE A 72 -4.57 -6.75 -8.67
CA ILE A 72 -3.18 -6.34 -8.46
C ILE A 72 -3.11 -5.37 -7.26
N PRO A 73 -2.15 -5.53 -6.32
CA PRO A 73 -1.97 -4.63 -5.18
C PRO A 73 -1.92 -3.17 -5.61
N GLY A 74 -2.61 -2.29 -4.89
CA GLY A 74 -2.71 -0.87 -5.24
C GLY A 74 -1.36 -0.17 -5.44
N MET A 75 -0.32 -0.58 -4.69
CA MET A 75 1.05 -0.06 -4.83
C MET A 75 1.72 -0.44 -6.16
N LEU A 76 1.29 -1.51 -6.80
CA LEU A 76 1.86 -2.00 -8.05
C LEU A 76 1.10 -1.52 -9.28
N GLN A 77 -0.07 -0.89 -9.09
CA GLN A 77 -0.94 -0.51 -10.19
C GLN A 77 -0.33 0.60 -11.06
N THR A 78 -0.49 0.47 -12.37
CA THR A 78 -0.25 1.54 -13.34
C THR A 78 -1.43 2.52 -13.32
N PRO A 79 -1.24 3.77 -13.78
CA PRO A 79 -2.32 4.76 -13.81
C PRO A 79 -3.57 4.29 -14.57
N ASP A 80 -3.39 3.65 -15.73
CA ASP A 80 -4.52 3.20 -16.56
C ASP A 80 -5.30 2.03 -15.94
N TYR A 81 -4.58 1.09 -15.30
CA TYR A 81 -5.19 -0.01 -14.55
C TYR A 81 -5.99 0.53 -13.34
N ALA A 82 -5.39 1.43 -12.56
CA ALA A 82 -6.03 2.07 -11.42
C ALA A 82 -7.26 2.88 -11.85
N ARG A 83 -7.14 3.70 -12.91
CA ARG A 83 -8.22 4.54 -13.44
C ARG A 83 -9.40 3.70 -13.87
N THR A 84 -9.17 2.61 -14.59
CA THR A 84 -10.22 1.68 -15.02
C THR A 84 -11.03 1.14 -13.84
N LEU A 85 -10.35 0.63 -12.80
CA LEU A 85 -11.02 0.09 -11.62
C LEU A 85 -11.77 1.15 -10.81
N ILE A 86 -11.16 2.32 -10.62
CA ILE A 86 -11.74 3.41 -9.82
C ILE A 86 -13.00 3.95 -10.52
N SER A 87 -12.92 4.22 -11.83
CA SER A 87 -14.06 4.67 -12.62
C SER A 87 -15.21 3.67 -12.62
N ALA A 88 -14.91 2.37 -12.73
CA ALA A 88 -15.93 1.32 -12.70
C ALA A 88 -16.68 1.24 -11.35
N ARG A 89 -15.98 1.49 -10.24
CA ARG A 89 -16.56 1.39 -8.88
C ARG A 89 -17.19 2.69 -8.39
N GLN A 90 -16.72 3.85 -8.84
CA GLN A 90 -17.07 5.16 -8.29
C GLN A 90 -17.80 6.02 -9.32
N VAL A 91 -18.88 5.48 -9.87
CA VAL A 91 -19.70 6.06 -10.96
C VAL A 91 -20.24 7.47 -10.70
N HIS A 92 -20.20 7.95 -9.46
CA HIS A 92 -20.66 9.28 -9.06
C HIS A 92 -19.53 10.33 -9.02
N ARG A 93 -18.27 9.93 -9.21
CA ARG A 93 -17.12 10.84 -9.19
C ARG A 93 -16.86 11.42 -10.57
N THR A 94 -16.43 12.68 -10.57
CA THR A 94 -15.96 13.38 -11.78
C THR A 94 -14.62 12.80 -12.25
N PRO A 95 -14.26 12.94 -13.54
CA PRO A 95 -12.96 12.52 -14.05
C PRO A 95 -11.78 13.09 -13.25
N GLU A 96 -11.87 14.35 -12.81
CA GLU A 96 -10.83 15.02 -12.03
C GLU A 96 -10.66 14.38 -10.65
N GLN A 97 -11.76 14.04 -9.98
CA GLN A 97 -11.73 13.31 -8.70
C GLN A 97 -11.15 11.91 -8.86
N VAL A 98 -11.47 11.21 -9.97
CA VAL A 98 -10.86 9.91 -10.28
C VAL A 98 -9.34 10.06 -10.41
N GLU A 99 -8.89 11.05 -11.16
CA GLU A 99 -7.46 11.27 -11.41
C GLU A 99 -6.68 11.58 -10.13
N GLU A 100 -7.26 12.35 -9.20
CA GLU A 100 -6.66 12.61 -7.89
C GLU A 100 -6.39 11.31 -7.10
N ILE A 101 -7.33 10.36 -7.15
CA ILE A 101 -7.19 9.06 -6.47
C ILE A 101 -6.16 8.18 -7.20
N VAL A 102 -6.17 8.20 -8.54
CA VAL A 102 -5.19 7.47 -9.35
C VAL A 102 -3.77 7.94 -9.02
N GLN A 103 -3.55 9.25 -8.96
CA GLN A 103 -2.25 9.82 -8.60
C GLN A 103 -1.81 9.38 -7.20
N ARG A 104 -2.68 9.54 -6.18
CA ARG A 104 -2.39 9.09 -4.82
C ARG A 104 -2.05 7.59 -4.76
N ARG A 105 -2.79 6.77 -5.50
CA ARG A 105 -2.58 5.31 -5.54
C ARG A 105 -1.24 4.95 -6.17
N THR A 106 -0.92 5.54 -7.31
CA THR A 106 0.26 5.17 -8.12
C THR A 106 1.56 5.75 -7.56
N GLN A 107 1.51 6.88 -6.87
CA GLN A 107 2.67 7.46 -6.17
C GLN A 107 2.99 6.76 -4.84
N ARG A 108 2.06 5.94 -4.33
CA ARG A 108 2.18 5.30 -3.01
C ARG A 108 3.44 4.46 -2.85
N LEU A 109 3.84 3.77 -3.92
CA LEU A 109 5.03 2.94 -3.90
C LEU A 109 6.30 3.79 -3.75
N ASP A 110 6.42 4.90 -4.47
CA ASP A 110 7.61 5.76 -4.42
C ASP A 110 7.84 6.33 -3.02
N VAL A 111 6.75 6.69 -2.35
CA VAL A 111 6.74 7.15 -0.96
C VAL A 111 7.25 6.06 0.00
N VAL A 112 6.83 4.80 -0.21
CA VAL A 112 7.24 3.67 0.64
C VAL A 112 8.66 3.20 0.33
N LYS A 113 9.12 3.28 -0.93
CA LYS A 113 10.47 2.88 -1.33
C LYS A 113 11.58 3.70 -0.65
N GLY A 114 11.30 4.93 -0.22
CA GLY A 114 12.29 5.82 0.40
C GLY A 114 12.97 5.22 1.65
N SER A 115 12.24 4.45 2.45
CA SER A 115 12.77 3.75 3.64
C SER A 115 13.43 2.39 3.32
N ARG A 116 13.44 2.00 2.04
CA ARG A 116 13.92 0.71 1.51
C ARG A 116 13.39 -0.52 2.28
N PRO A 117 12.06 -0.64 2.48
CA PRO A 117 11.49 -1.81 3.13
C PRO A 117 11.57 -3.04 2.22
N LEU A 118 11.53 -4.23 2.83
CA LEU A 118 11.24 -5.44 2.09
C LEU A 118 9.76 -5.45 1.68
N LEU A 119 9.47 -5.35 0.39
CA LEU A 119 8.12 -5.42 -0.16
C LEU A 119 7.90 -6.78 -0.82
N TRP A 120 6.93 -7.55 -0.31
CA TRP A 120 6.62 -8.88 -0.84
C TRP A 120 5.12 -9.06 -1.08
N PHE A 121 4.78 -9.28 -2.34
CA PHE A 121 3.40 -9.43 -2.80
C PHE A 121 3.12 -10.86 -3.22
N ILE A 122 1.97 -11.38 -2.81
CA ILE A 122 1.41 -12.63 -3.34
C ILE A 122 0.05 -12.29 -3.94
N VAL A 123 -0.14 -12.68 -5.20
CA VAL A 123 -1.36 -12.41 -5.95
C VAL A 123 -1.88 -13.70 -6.54
N GLU A 124 -3.18 -13.96 -6.36
CA GLU A 124 -3.83 -15.12 -6.96
C GLU A 124 -3.84 -15.02 -8.50
N GLN A 125 -3.59 -16.14 -9.18
CA GLN A 125 -3.52 -16.23 -10.63
C GLN A 125 -4.71 -15.55 -11.34
N PRO A 126 -5.98 -15.75 -10.92
CA PRO A 126 -7.10 -15.13 -11.59
C PRO A 126 -7.02 -13.59 -11.60
N ALA A 127 -6.47 -12.98 -10.55
CA ALA A 127 -6.31 -11.52 -10.47
C ALA A 127 -5.24 -10.98 -11.44
N VAL A 128 -4.22 -11.79 -11.73
CA VAL A 128 -3.16 -11.48 -12.70
C VAL A 128 -3.63 -11.65 -14.14
N GLU A 129 -4.50 -12.63 -14.38
CA GLU A 129 -5.02 -12.96 -15.71
C GLU A 129 -6.22 -12.11 -16.12
N LEU A 130 -6.98 -11.59 -15.14
CA LEU A 130 -8.15 -10.76 -15.38
C LEU A 130 -7.84 -9.55 -16.27
N VAL A 131 -8.55 -9.44 -17.39
CA VAL A 131 -8.46 -8.29 -18.28
C VAL A 131 -9.19 -7.11 -17.66
N ILE A 132 -8.46 -6.04 -17.38
CA ILE A 132 -8.99 -4.78 -16.84
C ILE A 132 -8.98 -3.72 -17.92
N GLY A 133 -10.18 -3.31 -18.35
CA GLY A 133 -10.34 -2.38 -19.47
C GLY A 133 -10.11 -3.13 -20.78
N ASP A 134 -8.86 -3.16 -21.22
CA ASP A 134 -8.43 -3.89 -22.41
C ASP A 134 -7.12 -4.68 -22.16
N GLU A 135 -6.74 -5.49 -23.15
CA GLU A 135 -5.53 -6.29 -23.07
C GLU A 135 -4.25 -5.44 -22.95
N SER A 136 -4.20 -4.26 -23.57
CA SER A 136 -3.01 -3.41 -23.55
C SER A 136 -2.74 -2.87 -22.15
N ILE A 137 -3.79 -2.45 -21.43
CA ILE A 137 -3.71 -2.01 -20.04
C ILE A 137 -3.20 -3.15 -19.16
N THR A 138 -3.75 -4.34 -19.35
CA THR A 138 -3.40 -5.51 -18.52
C THR A 138 -1.96 -5.99 -18.80
N LYS A 139 -1.52 -5.98 -20.06
CA LYS A 139 -0.13 -6.28 -20.44
C LYS A 139 0.84 -5.26 -19.87
N HIS A 140 0.51 -3.97 -19.96
CA HIS A 140 1.32 -2.90 -19.35
C HIS A 140 1.41 -3.06 -17.83
N GLN A 141 0.31 -3.44 -17.17
CA GLN A 141 0.31 -3.74 -15.74
C GLN A 141 1.25 -4.89 -15.38
N ARG A 142 1.24 -6.00 -16.13
CA ARG A 142 2.16 -7.13 -15.91
C ARG A 142 3.62 -6.71 -16.13
N LYS A 143 3.88 -5.97 -17.22
CA LYS A 143 5.21 -5.44 -17.52
C LYS A 143 5.74 -4.57 -16.38
N ARG A 144 4.93 -3.69 -15.79
CA ARG A 144 5.35 -2.88 -14.64
C ARG A 144 5.77 -3.72 -13.44
N ILE A 145 5.11 -4.85 -13.19
CA ILE A 145 5.50 -5.77 -12.10
C ILE A 145 6.85 -6.42 -12.39
N VAL A 146 7.08 -6.85 -13.63
CA VAL A 146 8.37 -7.41 -14.07
C VAL A 146 9.49 -6.39 -13.88
N GLU A 147 9.31 -5.16 -14.36
CA GLU A 147 10.29 -4.07 -14.21
C GLU A 147 10.62 -3.81 -12.73
N LEU A 148 9.61 -3.75 -11.85
CA LEU A 148 9.81 -3.54 -10.41
C LEU A 148 10.59 -4.69 -9.75
N TRP A 149 10.42 -5.92 -10.23
CA TRP A 149 11.17 -7.07 -9.75
C TRP A 149 12.62 -7.03 -10.23
N GLU A 150 12.86 -6.70 -11.51
CA GLU A 150 14.20 -6.56 -12.10
C GLU A 150 15.01 -5.43 -11.44
N GLU A 151 14.35 -4.31 -11.13
CA GLU A 151 14.91 -3.20 -10.33
C GLU A 151 15.30 -3.63 -8.90
N GLY A 152 14.86 -4.81 -8.45
CA GLY A 152 15.03 -5.28 -7.08
C GLY A 152 14.14 -4.56 -6.07
N THR A 153 13.13 -3.81 -6.53
CA THR A 153 12.21 -3.08 -5.65
C THR A 153 11.34 -4.05 -4.84
N ILE A 154 10.84 -5.10 -5.49
CA ILE A 154 9.83 -5.98 -4.91
C ILE A 154 10.23 -7.46 -4.97
N ARG A 155 9.53 -8.28 -4.17
CA ARG A 155 9.30 -9.69 -4.45
C ARG A 155 7.84 -9.88 -4.82
N PHE A 156 7.59 -10.72 -5.81
CA PHE A 156 6.25 -10.98 -6.33
C PHE A 156 6.10 -12.47 -6.56
N GLN A 157 4.98 -13.04 -6.12
CA GLN A 157 4.62 -14.43 -6.37
C GLN A 157 3.19 -14.55 -6.87
N VAL A 158 2.97 -15.48 -7.80
CA VAL A 158 1.64 -15.87 -8.27
C VAL A 158 1.21 -17.13 -7.52
N ALA A 159 0.09 -17.06 -6.80
CA ALA A 159 -0.54 -18.23 -6.22
C ALA A 159 -1.43 -18.89 -7.27
N LEU A 160 -1.21 -20.19 -7.53
CA LEU A 160 -2.04 -20.95 -8.46
C LEU A 160 -3.25 -21.54 -7.72
N PRO A 161 -4.39 -21.76 -8.40
CA PRO A 161 -5.54 -22.41 -7.79
C PRO A 161 -5.18 -23.80 -7.25
N VAL A 162 -5.51 -24.04 -5.99
CA VAL A 162 -5.38 -25.35 -5.32
C VAL A 162 -6.72 -25.79 -4.76
N ALA A 163 -6.90 -27.10 -4.53
CA ALA A 163 -8.17 -27.64 -4.03
C ALA A 163 -8.52 -27.16 -2.60
N TRP A 164 -7.50 -26.80 -1.81
CA TRP A 164 -7.64 -26.37 -0.42
C TRP A 164 -6.89 -25.05 -0.22
N PRO A 165 -7.41 -23.93 -0.74
CA PRO A 165 -6.68 -22.67 -0.74
C PRO A 165 -6.60 -22.08 0.67
N PRO A 166 -5.40 -21.97 1.29
CA PRO A 166 -5.27 -21.38 2.63
C PRO A 166 -5.62 -19.89 2.65
N GLY A 167 -5.56 -19.23 1.48
CA GLY A 167 -5.76 -17.80 1.29
C GLY A 167 -7.19 -17.39 0.90
N LEU A 168 -8.20 -18.26 0.97
CA LEU A 168 -9.58 -17.88 0.63
C LEU A 168 -10.19 -16.95 1.69
N CYS A 169 -9.73 -15.70 1.70
CA CYS A 169 -10.02 -14.65 2.66
C CYS A 169 -9.90 -13.27 1.99
N PRO A 170 -10.41 -12.19 2.62
CA PRO A 170 -10.22 -10.83 2.12
C PRO A 170 -8.73 -10.45 2.03
N PRO A 171 -8.36 -9.46 1.19
CA PRO A 171 -6.98 -9.00 1.10
C PRO A 171 -6.52 -8.41 2.43
N PHE A 172 -5.23 -8.61 2.71
CA PHE A 172 -4.58 -8.04 3.88
C PHE A 172 -3.10 -7.78 3.61
N ARG A 173 -2.54 -6.87 4.40
CA ARG A 173 -1.09 -6.63 4.44
C ARG A 173 -0.59 -6.67 5.88
N VAL A 174 0.48 -7.40 6.12
CA VAL A 174 1.20 -7.42 7.41
C VAL A 174 2.40 -6.50 7.30
N MET A 175 2.54 -5.58 8.25
CA MET A 175 3.59 -4.58 8.31
C MET A 175 4.44 -4.78 9.56
N CYS A 176 5.74 -5.05 9.37
CA CYS A 176 6.70 -5.17 10.47
C CYS A 176 7.33 -3.80 10.72
N LEU A 177 7.17 -3.29 11.95
CA LEU A 177 7.64 -1.96 12.33
C LEU A 177 9.08 -2.00 12.87
N PRO A 178 9.77 -0.84 12.92
CA PRO A 178 11.17 -0.78 13.37
C PRO A 178 11.40 -1.21 14.83
N ASP A 179 10.37 -1.17 15.66
CA ASP A 179 10.38 -1.56 17.07
C ASP A 179 10.11 -3.06 17.29
N GLY A 180 10.00 -3.84 16.21
CA GLY A 180 9.76 -5.29 16.25
C GLY A 180 8.28 -5.67 16.35
N ARG A 181 7.37 -4.72 16.54
CA ARG A 181 5.93 -5.01 16.50
C ARG A 181 5.48 -5.25 15.07
N SER A 182 4.43 -6.05 14.93
CA SER A 182 3.73 -6.24 13.67
C SER A 182 2.29 -5.77 13.81
N ILE A 183 1.79 -5.14 12.76
CA ILE A 183 0.39 -4.77 12.61
C ILE A 183 -0.10 -5.27 11.25
N ALA A 184 -1.40 -5.37 11.07
CA ALA A 184 -1.99 -5.71 9.79
C ALA A 184 -3.00 -4.66 9.36
N HIS A 185 -3.09 -4.41 8.06
CA HIS A 185 -4.25 -3.74 7.49
C HIS A 185 -5.09 -4.78 6.74
N VAL A 186 -6.36 -4.87 7.11
CA VAL A 186 -7.32 -5.81 6.52
C VAL A 186 -8.36 -5.03 5.74
N GLU A 187 -8.58 -5.43 4.49
CA GLU A 187 -9.51 -4.77 3.58
C GLU A 187 -10.87 -5.47 3.53
N SER A 188 -11.90 -4.69 3.22
CA SER A 188 -13.28 -5.11 3.05
C SER A 188 -13.91 -4.37 1.88
N ALA A 189 -15.14 -4.74 1.51
CA ALA A 189 -15.88 -4.09 0.44
C ALA A 189 -16.16 -2.59 0.70
N VAL A 190 -16.10 -2.11 1.95
CA VAL A 190 -16.46 -0.72 2.31
C VAL A 190 -15.29 0.09 2.89
N GLY A 191 -14.10 -0.49 2.99
CA GLY A 191 -12.91 0.15 3.57
C GLY A 191 -11.99 -0.89 4.21
N GLY A 192 -11.19 -0.49 5.18
CA GLY A 192 -10.34 -1.40 5.93
C GLY A 192 -10.08 -0.90 7.34
N PHE A 193 -9.33 -1.68 8.12
CA PHE A 193 -8.92 -1.30 9.47
C PHE A 193 -7.52 -1.82 9.79
N ILE A 194 -6.87 -1.18 10.76
CA ILE A 194 -5.63 -1.66 11.35
C ILE A 194 -5.95 -2.65 12.47
N GLU A 195 -5.39 -3.85 12.37
CA GLU A 195 -5.35 -4.84 13.44
C GLU A 195 -3.97 -4.79 14.12
N SER A 196 -3.99 -4.71 15.45
CA SER A 196 -2.79 -4.60 16.29
C SER A 196 -2.75 -5.64 17.41
N ASN A 197 -3.79 -6.47 17.54
CA ASN A 197 -3.78 -7.62 18.41
C ASN A 197 -2.77 -8.66 17.88
N THR A 198 -1.77 -8.99 18.68
CA THR A 198 -0.66 -9.87 18.30
C THR A 198 -1.13 -11.23 17.77
N GLU A 199 -2.10 -11.88 18.43
CA GLU A 199 -2.57 -13.21 18.02
C GLU A 199 -3.24 -13.16 16.63
N ARG A 200 -4.02 -12.12 16.36
CA ARG A 200 -4.68 -11.94 15.05
C ARG A 200 -3.69 -11.57 13.95
N VAL A 201 -2.68 -10.75 14.26
CA VAL A 201 -1.63 -10.41 13.29
C VAL A 201 -0.80 -11.65 12.95
N GLU A 202 -0.47 -12.48 13.94
CA GLU A 202 0.25 -13.74 13.71
C GLU A 202 -0.58 -14.78 12.96
N PHE A 203 -1.90 -14.81 13.17
CA PHE A 203 -2.80 -15.60 12.34
C PHE A 203 -2.70 -15.18 10.87
N LEU A 204 -2.80 -13.88 10.56
CA LEU A 204 -2.69 -13.36 9.19
C LEU A 204 -1.31 -13.63 8.58
N ARG A 205 -0.23 -13.49 9.36
CA ARG A 205 1.12 -13.85 8.94
C ARG A 205 1.23 -15.34 8.61
N THR A 206 0.64 -16.21 9.42
CA THR A 206 0.60 -17.65 9.17
C THR A 206 -0.17 -17.96 7.90
N THR A 207 -1.34 -17.34 7.69
CA THR A 207 -2.09 -17.42 6.44
C THR A 207 -1.25 -17.01 5.24
N TYR A 208 -0.56 -15.87 5.31
CA TYR A 208 0.34 -15.41 4.25
C TYR A 208 1.41 -16.45 3.92
N ASN A 209 2.08 -17.00 4.94
CA ASN A 209 3.14 -17.99 4.76
C ASN A 209 2.62 -19.29 4.14
N MET A 210 1.40 -19.73 4.50
CA MET A 210 0.78 -20.91 3.88
C MET A 210 0.49 -20.67 2.40
N VAL A 211 -0.05 -19.51 2.03
CA VAL A 211 -0.24 -19.15 0.60
C VAL A 211 1.11 -19.09 -0.11
N GLN A 212 2.12 -18.51 0.53
CA GLN A 212 3.46 -18.37 -0.03
C GLN A 212 4.11 -19.71 -0.38
N ALA A 213 3.89 -20.72 0.47
CA ALA A 213 4.43 -22.06 0.28
C ALA A 213 3.81 -22.79 -0.93
N GLU A 214 2.55 -22.49 -1.26
CA GLU A 214 1.84 -23.05 -2.42
C GLU A 214 2.03 -22.20 -3.69
N ALA A 215 2.45 -20.95 -3.56
CA ALA A 215 2.67 -20.05 -4.68
C ALA A 215 3.91 -20.43 -5.50
N LEU A 216 3.90 -20.07 -6.79
CA LEU A 216 5.08 -20.17 -7.64
C LEU A 216 6.26 -19.44 -6.99
N SER A 217 7.49 -19.95 -7.20
CA SER A 217 8.69 -19.21 -6.81
C SER A 217 8.70 -17.81 -7.45
N PRO A 218 9.41 -16.82 -6.87
CA PRO A 218 9.47 -15.49 -7.47
C PRO A 218 9.91 -15.49 -8.94
N SER A 219 10.95 -16.24 -9.30
CA SER A 219 11.42 -16.33 -10.69
C SER A 219 10.39 -16.98 -11.61
N ALA A 220 9.74 -18.07 -11.18
CA ALA A 220 8.68 -18.72 -11.97
C ALA A 220 7.44 -17.82 -12.12
N SER A 221 7.15 -17.00 -11.11
CA SER A 221 6.07 -16.02 -11.15
C SER A 221 6.33 -14.92 -12.18
N ILE A 222 7.57 -14.44 -12.28
CA ILE A 222 7.96 -13.47 -13.32
C ILE A 222 7.87 -14.09 -14.71
N GLN A 223 8.41 -15.29 -14.90
CA GLN A 223 8.26 -16.01 -16.18
C GLN A 223 6.77 -16.17 -16.56
N PHE A 224 5.92 -16.53 -15.60
CA PHE A 224 4.47 -16.65 -15.80
C PHE A 224 3.85 -15.34 -16.32
N LEU A 225 4.31 -14.18 -15.83
CA LEU A 225 3.87 -12.86 -16.31
C LEU A 225 4.39 -12.57 -17.72
N GLU A 226 5.68 -12.84 -17.98
CA GLU A 226 6.33 -12.57 -19.27
C GLU A 226 5.69 -13.32 -20.43
N GLU A 227 5.30 -14.58 -20.21
CA GLU A 227 4.58 -15.40 -21.20
C GLU A 227 3.18 -14.83 -21.58
N ARG A 228 2.71 -13.81 -20.86
CA ARG A 228 1.39 -13.18 -21.00
C ARG A 228 1.46 -11.68 -21.31
N ILE A 229 2.64 -11.15 -21.65
CA ILE A 229 2.85 -9.78 -22.15
C ILE A 229 2.81 -9.81 -23.68
#